data_AF-A0A9D1I326-F1
#
_entry.id   AF-A0A9D1I326-F1
#
_cell.length_a   1.000
_cell.length_b   1.000
_cell.length_c   1.000
_cell.angle_alpha   90.00
_cell.angle_beta   90.00
_cell.angle_gamma   90.00
#
_symmetry.space_group_name_H-M   'P 1'
#
loop_
_entity.id
_entity.type
_entity.pdbx_description
1 polymer ?
#
loop_
_entity_poly.entity_id
_entity_poly.type
_entity_poly.pdbx_seq_one_letter_code
_entity_poly.pdbx_strand_id
1 'polypeptide(L)'
;MTSREGQDGRARITARITRQNGEITAREDLSEEVIIEPVSEIILVGTKKVPPKIGTGTFIRPVNVPISSRYGWRWGRMHYGDDYATSTGTPIKASDGGTVTLAGWYYGYGYTVIINHGGGVQTLYGHCSALYVSAGESVFQGQTIAAVGNTGNSTGPHCHFEIIVNGVHVDPSLYV
;
A
#
# COMPACT_ATOMS: atom_id res chain seq x y z
N MET A 1 7.35 -12.67 20.08
CA MET A 1 7.50 -11.21 20.21
C MET A 1 7.01 -10.85 21.60
N THR A 2 7.81 -10.11 22.36
CA THR A 2 7.45 -9.70 23.72
C THR A 2 7.45 -8.17 23.73
N SER A 3 6.27 -7.56 23.57
CA SER A 3 6.06 -6.18 24.02
C SER A 3 6.04 -6.19 25.55
N ARG A 4 6.50 -5.10 26.17
CA ARG A 4 6.37 -4.91 27.62
C ARG A 4 5.41 -3.76 27.83
N GLU A 5 4.24 -4.02 28.41
CA GLU A 5 3.35 -2.94 28.83
C GLU A 5 4.04 -2.05 29.86
N GLY A 6 3.80 -0.74 29.75
CA GLY A 6 4.26 0.22 30.74
C GLY A 6 3.42 0.16 32.01
N GLN A 7 3.95 0.69 33.10
CA GLN A 7 3.22 0.89 34.35
C GLN A 7 3.55 2.28 34.89
N ASP A 8 2.51 3.00 35.33
CA ASP A 8 2.69 4.31 35.93
C ASP A 8 3.42 4.19 37.26
N GLY A 9 4.39 5.09 37.47
CA GLY A 9 5.09 5.24 38.73
C GLY A 9 4.24 5.99 39.75
N ARG A 10 4.68 5.96 41.01
CA ARG A 10 4.04 6.72 42.10
C ARG A 10 5.10 7.36 42.97
N ALA A 11 4.99 8.66 43.18
CA ALA A 11 5.84 9.39 44.11
C ALA A 11 4.99 10.08 45.19
N ARG A 12 5.56 10.22 46.38
CA ARG A 12 5.04 11.07 47.45
C ARG A 12 5.87 12.33 47.49
N ILE A 13 5.21 13.47 47.27
CA ILE A 13 5.84 14.78 47.29
C ILE A 13 5.40 15.51 48.55
N THR A 14 6.36 15.98 49.34
CA THR A 14 6.12 16.93 50.42
C THR A 14 6.44 18.31 49.89
N ALA A 15 5.47 19.21 49.92
CA ALA A 15 5.59 20.55 49.37
C ALA A 15 5.24 21.61 50.40
N ARG A 16 5.98 22.71 50.40
CA ARG A 16 5.60 23.95 51.07
C ARG A 16 4.67 24.73 50.14
N ILE A 17 3.48 25.07 50.65
CA ILE A 17 2.49 25.85 49.91
C ILE A 17 2.45 27.26 50.52
N THR A 18 2.66 28.29 49.70
CA THR A 18 2.40 29.69 50.08
C THR A 18 1.01 30.07 49.60
N ARG A 19 0.21 30.67 50.49
CA ARG A 19 -1.13 31.16 50.17
C ARG A 19 -1.27 32.65 50.47
N GLN A 20 -1.94 33.37 49.59
CA GLN A 20 -2.36 34.76 49.82
C GLN A 20 -3.87 34.84 49.60
N ASN A 21 -4.62 35.35 50.60
CA ASN A 21 -6.08 35.46 50.56
C ASN A 21 -6.84 34.16 50.23
N GLY A 22 -6.26 33.01 50.59
CA GLY A 22 -6.86 31.69 50.35
C GLY A 22 -6.45 31.03 49.03
N GLU A 23 -5.87 31.77 48.09
CA GLU A 23 -5.31 31.21 46.85
C GLU A 23 -3.86 30.78 47.03
N ILE A 24 -3.50 29.66 46.39
CA ILE A 24 -2.13 29.17 46.34
C ILE A 24 -1.33 30.06 45.39
N THR A 25 -0.36 30.80 45.93
CA THR A 25 0.49 31.71 45.15
C THR A 25 1.87 31.11 44.84
N ALA A 26 2.32 30.12 45.62
CA ALA A 26 3.53 29.36 45.30
C ALA A 26 3.49 27.95 45.89
N ARG A 27 4.14 27.01 45.20
CA ARG A 27 4.40 25.64 45.68
C ARG A 27 5.89 25.37 45.51
N GLU A 28 6.54 24.95 46.58
CA GLU A 28 7.94 24.52 46.61
C GLU A 28 7.98 23.07 47.07
N ASP A 29 8.37 22.16 46.19
CA ASP A 29 8.50 20.74 46.53
C ASP A 29 9.79 20.54 47.35
N LEU A 30 9.65 20.19 48.63
CA LEU A 30 10.74 20.08 49.61
C LEU A 30 11.42 18.72 49.57
N SER A 31 10.66 17.66 49.29
CA SER A 31 11.19 16.31 49.15
C SER A 31 10.27 15.45 48.32
N GLU A 32 10.86 14.59 47.52
CA GLU A 32 10.18 13.57 46.72
C GLU A 32 10.67 12.19 47.12
N GLU A 33 9.74 11.31 47.46
CA GLU A 33 9.99 9.90 47.75
C GLU A 33 9.33 9.08 46.64
N VAL A 34 10.12 8.44 45.79
CA VAL A 34 9.61 7.53 44.76
C VAL A 34 9.16 6.24 45.44
N ILE A 35 7.86 5.97 45.41
CA ILE A 35 7.25 4.77 46.02
C ILE A 35 7.25 3.61 45.02
N ILE A 36 6.98 3.90 43.74
CA ILE A 36 6.94 2.93 42.65
C ILE A 36 7.62 3.58 41.44
N GLU A 37 8.66 2.93 40.93
CA GLU A 37 9.32 3.35 39.69
C GLU A 37 8.39 3.14 38.50
N PRO A 38 8.22 4.14 37.61
CA PRO A 38 7.48 3.94 36.37
C PRO A 38 8.23 2.93 35.48
N VAL A 39 7.48 2.03 34.85
CA VAL A 39 8.01 1.10 33.85
C VAL A 39 7.65 1.63 32.48
N SER A 40 8.66 1.95 31.66
CA SER A 40 8.41 2.37 30.27
C SER A 40 7.84 1.22 29.45
N GLU A 41 6.80 1.51 28.68
CA GLU A 41 6.28 0.60 27.67
C GLU A 41 7.32 0.42 26.54
N ILE A 42 7.52 -0.82 26.10
CA ILE A 42 8.37 -1.14 24.95
C ILE A 42 7.48 -1.55 23.79
N ILE A 43 7.34 -0.64 22.82
CA ILE A 43 6.62 -0.88 21.57
C ILE A 43 7.63 -1.34 20.50
N LEU A 44 7.45 -2.57 20.00
CA LEU A 44 8.23 -3.08 18.87
C LEU A 44 7.73 -2.44 17.57
N VAL A 45 8.50 -1.51 17.01
CA VAL A 45 8.22 -0.90 15.70
C VAL A 45 9.12 -1.54 14.64
N GLY A 46 8.55 -1.96 13.51
CA GLY A 46 9.34 -2.52 12.41
C GLY A 46 10.33 -1.49 11.86
N THR A 47 11.62 -1.85 11.76
CA THR A 47 12.70 -0.94 11.34
C THR A 47 12.86 -0.81 9.83
N LYS A 48 12.14 -1.63 9.04
CA LYS A 48 12.20 -1.57 7.58
C LYS A 48 11.57 -0.26 7.10
N LYS A 49 12.34 0.55 6.38
CA LYS A 49 11.86 1.81 5.78
C LYS A 49 10.59 1.51 4.97
N VAL A 50 9.52 2.26 5.26
CA VAL A 50 8.26 2.15 4.51
C VAL A 50 8.56 2.46 3.04
N PRO A 51 8.21 1.56 2.10
CA PRO A 51 8.42 1.81 0.69
C PRO A 51 7.67 3.07 0.25
N PRO A 52 8.23 3.88 -0.67
CA PRO A 52 7.53 5.04 -1.20
C PRO A 52 6.24 4.62 -1.91
N LYS A 53 5.15 5.36 -1.67
CA LYS A 53 3.84 5.16 -2.31
C LYS A 53 3.61 6.09 -3.50
N ILE A 54 4.69 6.48 -4.15
CA ILE A 54 4.71 7.40 -5.30
C ILE A 54 5.30 6.69 -6.50
N GLY A 55 4.96 7.14 -7.70
CA GLY A 55 5.57 6.63 -8.91
C GLY A 55 7.04 7.03 -8.99
N THR A 56 7.87 6.06 -9.35
CA THR A 56 9.30 6.21 -9.60
C THR A 56 9.63 6.19 -11.08
N GLY A 57 8.71 5.69 -11.92
CA GLY A 57 8.91 5.49 -13.35
C GLY A 57 9.73 4.23 -13.67
N THR A 58 10.11 3.45 -12.66
CA THR A 58 10.71 2.12 -12.82
C THR A 58 9.66 1.09 -12.50
N PHE A 59 9.36 0.18 -13.43
CA PHE A 59 8.25 -0.76 -13.32
C PHE A 59 8.75 -2.18 -13.09
N ILE A 60 8.04 -2.94 -12.26
CA ILE A 60 8.27 -4.38 -12.08
C ILE A 60 7.18 -5.20 -12.75
N ARG A 61 7.48 -6.47 -13.03
CA ARG A 61 6.46 -7.41 -13.49
C ARG A 61 5.35 -7.56 -12.44
N PRO A 62 4.07 -7.49 -12.84
CA PRO A 62 2.96 -7.62 -11.92
C PRO A 62 2.82 -9.04 -11.37
N VAL A 63 3.23 -10.03 -12.16
CA VAL A 63 3.22 -11.46 -11.83
C VAL A 63 4.55 -12.07 -12.29
N ASN A 64 5.17 -12.88 -11.45
CA ASN A 64 6.48 -13.47 -11.71
C ASN A 64 6.39 -14.78 -12.52
N VAL A 65 5.85 -14.71 -13.73
CA VAL A 65 5.75 -15.82 -14.70
C VAL A 65 6.10 -15.32 -16.11
N PRO A 66 6.54 -16.17 -17.06
CA PRO A 66 6.74 -15.78 -18.45
C PRO A 66 5.50 -15.11 -19.06
N ILE A 67 5.72 -14.17 -20.00
CA ILE A 67 4.63 -13.53 -20.74
C ILE A 67 4.03 -14.59 -21.67
N SER A 68 2.72 -14.83 -21.55
CA SER A 68 2.00 -15.78 -22.40
C SER A 68 1.54 -15.15 -23.71
N SER A 69 1.30 -13.85 -23.72
CA SER A 69 0.85 -13.11 -24.91
C SER A 69 1.30 -11.66 -24.81
N ARG A 70 1.85 -11.11 -25.89
CA ARG A 70 2.46 -9.76 -25.88
C ARG A 70 1.50 -8.68 -26.37
N TYR A 71 1.83 -7.43 -26.09
CA TYR A 71 1.25 -6.26 -26.76
C TYR A 71 1.36 -6.38 -28.28
N GLY A 72 0.35 -5.88 -29.00
CA GLY A 72 0.40 -5.75 -30.46
C GLY A 72 -0.79 -6.35 -31.21
N TRP A 73 -0.74 -6.21 -32.54
CA TRP A 73 -1.82 -6.60 -33.43
C TRP A 73 -1.88 -8.11 -33.64
N ARG A 74 -3.04 -8.72 -33.41
CA ARG A 74 -3.27 -10.15 -33.69
C ARG A 74 -4.73 -10.43 -34.01
N TRP A 75 -4.97 -11.35 -34.93
CA TRP A 75 -6.32 -11.82 -35.30
C TRP A 75 -7.32 -10.69 -35.60
N GLY A 76 -6.84 -9.61 -36.21
CA GLY A 76 -7.66 -8.44 -36.57
C GLY A 76 -8.00 -7.48 -35.41
N ARG A 77 -7.41 -7.67 -34.22
CA ARG A 77 -7.60 -6.80 -33.05
C ARG A 77 -6.27 -6.40 -32.42
N MET A 78 -6.21 -5.17 -31.91
CA MET A 78 -5.09 -4.70 -31.11
C MET A 78 -5.15 -5.23 -29.68
N HIS A 79 -4.05 -5.78 -29.19
CA HIS A 79 -3.85 -6.10 -27.78
C HIS A 79 -3.04 -5.00 -27.09
N TYR A 80 -3.66 -4.32 -26.13
CA TYR A 80 -3.11 -3.12 -25.50
C TYR A 80 -2.21 -3.38 -24.28
N GLY A 81 -1.86 -4.64 -24.01
CA GLY A 81 -1.05 -5.02 -22.85
C GLY A 81 -0.26 -6.31 -23.06
N ASP A 82 0.37 -6.79 -21.99
CA ASP A 82 0.97 -8.12 -21.89
C ASP A 82 0.12 -9.00 -20.97
N ASP A 83 -0.04 -10.27 -21.35
CA ASP A 83 -0.75 -11.26 -20.56
C ASP A 83 0.23 -12.17 -19.82
N TYR A 84 -0.03 -12.37 -18.52
CA TYR A 84 0.70 -13.29 -17.65
C TYR A 84 -0.22 -14.43 -17.22
N ALA A 85 -0.27 -15.51 -18.02
CA ALA A 85 -1.10 -16.68 -17.72
C ALA A 85 -0.56 -17.48 -16.52
N THR A 86 -1.41 -17.68 -15.52
CA THR A 86 -1.13 -18.48 -14.32
C THR A 86 -2.44 -18.82 -13.60
N SER A 87 -2.40 -19.61 -12.53
CA SER A 87 -3.60 -20.03 -11.81
C SER A 87 -4.36 -18.84 -11.20
N THR A 88 -5.69 -18.93 -11.23
CA THR A 88 -6.59 -18.05 -10.48
C THR A 88 -6.17 -17.99 -9.01
N GLY A 89 -6.20 -16.79 -8.41
CA GLY A 89 -5.78 -16.56 -7.03
C GLY A 89 -4.31 -16.17 -6.88
N THR A 90 -3.48 -16.32 -7.93
CA THR A 90 -2.08 -15.88 -7.88
C THR A 90 -2.00 -14.37 -7.61
N PRO A 91 -1.19 -13.92 -6.64
CA PRO A 91 -1.08 -12.50 -6.31
C PRO A 91 -0.61 -11.64 -7.48
N ILE A 92 -1.31 -10.54 -7.73
CA ILE A 92 -0.91 -9.46 -8.65
C ILE A 92 -0.33 -8.33 -7.81
N LYS A 93 0.85 -7.86 -8.19
CA LYS A 93 1.57 -6.77 -7.51
C LYS A 93 1.46 -5.46 -8.29
N ALA A 94 1.40 -4.35 -7.57
CA ALA A 94 1.59 -3.02 -8.13
C ALA A 94 2.98 -2.93 -8.78
N SER A 95 2.99 -2.53 -10.05
CA SER A 95 4.19 -2.47 -10.89
C SER A 95 5.07 -1.27 -10.51
N ASP A 96 4.47 -0.20 -9.99
CA ASP A 96 5.15 0.94 -9.36
C ASP A 96 4.24 1.52 -8.26
N GLY A 97 4.76 2.41 -7.43
CA GLY A 97 3.97 3.10 -6.40
C GLY A 97 3.02 4.14 -7.01
N GLY A 98 1.93 4.47 -6.34
CA GLY A 98 0.98 5.46 -6.85
C GLY A 98 -0.37 5.42 -6.15
N THR A 99 -1.35 6.10 -6.74
CA THR A 99 -2.72 6.16 -6.24
C THR A 99 -3.65 5.34 -7.13
N VAL A 100 -4.42 4.44 -6.52
CA VAL A 100 -5.44 3.64 -7.21
C VAL A 100 -6.55 4.58 -7.68
N THR A 101 -6.74 4.69 -8.99
CA THR A 101 -7.82 5.50 -9.60
C THR A 101 -9.08 4.69 -9.86
N LEU A 102 -8.96 3.36 -10.00
CA LEU A 102 -10.08 2.45 -10.16
C LEU A 102 -9.77 1.11 -9.47
N ALA A 103 -10.75 0.58 -8.75
CA ALA A 103 -10.78 -0.78 -8.25
C ALA A 103 -12.22 -1.28 -8.33
N GLY A 104 -12.56 -2.02 -9.40
CA GLY A 104 -13.94 -2.46 -9.65
C GLY A 104 -14.12 -3.07 -11.03
N TRP A 105 -15.38 -3.29 -11.43
CA TRP A 105 -15.70 -3.80 -12.76
C TRP A 105 -15.48 -2.73 -13.84
N TYR A 106 -14.76 -3.08 -14.90
CA TYR A 106 -14.44 -2.16 -16.00
C TYR A 106 -14.59 -2.82 -17.38
N TYR A 107 -15.80 -2.74 -17.94
CA TYR A 107 -16.13 -3.26 -19.27
C TYR A 107 -15.60 -4.69 -19.53
N GLY A 108 -14.90 -4.89 -20.66
CA GLY A 108 -14.31 -6.17 -21.04
C GLY A 108 -13.11 -6.59 -20.19
N TYR A 109 -12.53 -5.69 -19.38
CA TYR A 109 -11.44 -6.04 -18.47
C TYR A 109 -11.91 -6.79 -17.23
N GLY A 110 -13.23 -6.86 -16.97
CA GLY A 110 -13.75 -7.50 -15.76
C GLY A 110 -13.33 -6.73 -14.50
N TYR A 111 -13.04 -7.45 -13.40
CA TYR A 111 -12.49 -6.79 -12.21
C TYR A 111 -11.08 -6.27 -12.50
N THR A 112 -10.91 -4.98 -12.28
CA THR A 112 -9.75 -4.24 -12.74
C THR A 112 -9.23 -3.34 -11.63
N VAL A 113 -7.91 -3.19 -11.57
CA VAL A 113 -7.23 -2.12 -10.84
C VAL A 113 -6.57 -1.18 -11.84
N ILE A 114 -6.69 0.13 -11.65
CA ILE A 114 -5.90 1.13 -12.37
C ILE A 114 -5.14 1.97 -11.34
N ILE A 115 -3.83 2.12 -11.50
CA ILE A 115 -2.98 2.93 -10.63
C ILE A 115 -2.44 4.11 -11.44
N ASN A 116 -2.58 5.32 -10.92
CA ASN A 116 -1.91 6.51 -11.40
C ASN A 116 -0.58 6.70 -10.64
N HIS A 117 0.52 6.72 -11.38
CA HIS A 117 1.87 6.86 -10.85
C HIS A 117 2.34 8.33 -10.81
N GLY A 118 1.55 9.26 -11.34
CA GLY A 118 1.97 10.63 -11.59
C GLY A 118 2.66 10.79 -12.95
N GLY A 119 2.93 12.04 -13.35
CA GLY A 119 3.63 12.32 -14.61
C GLY A 119 2.90 11.85 -15.88
N GLY A 120 1.59 11.61 -15.80
CA GLY A 120 0.78 11.10 -16.92
C GLY A 120 0.88 9.59 -17.14
N VAL A 121 1.51 8.83 -16.23
CA VAL A 121 1.69 7.38 -16.36
C VAL A 121 0.70 6.62 -15.48
N GLN A 122 0.06 5.62 -16.07
CA GLN A 122 -0.85 4.70 -15.37
C GLN A 122 -0.55 3.25 -15.72
N THR A 123 -0.91 2.34 -14.83
CA THR A 123 -0.94 0.91 -15.09
C THR A 123 -2.35 0.35 -14.89
N LEU A 124 -2.71 -0.65 -15.70
CA LEU A 124 -3.98 -1.36 -15.62
C LEU A 124 -3.73 -2.85 -15.37
N TYR A 125 -4.52 -3.45 -14.47
CA TYR A 125 -4.49 -4.86 -14.12
C TYR A 125 -5.89 -5.45 -14.29
N GLY A 126 -6.11 -6.17 -15.39
CA GLY A 126 -7.41 -6.71 -15.77
C GLY A 126 -7.61 -8.19 -15.39
N HIS A 127 -8.85 -8.64 -15.58
CA HIS A 127 -9.34 -10.01 -15.42
C HIS A 127 -9.21 -10.59 -14.01
N CYS A 128 -9.15 -9.75 -12.98
CA CYS A 128 -8.90 -10.18 -11.61
C CYS A 128 -10.02 -11.07 -11.06
N SER A 129 -9.69 -11.96 -10.12
CA SER A 129 -10.68 -12.75 -9.35
C SER A 129 -11.09 -12.06 -8.05
N ALA A 130 -10.17 -11.30 -7.46
CA ALA A 130 -10.39 -10.51 -6.25
C ALA A 130 -9.56 -9.22 -6.33
N LEU A 131 -10.07 -8.16 -5.72
CA LEU A 131 -9.40 -6.87 -5.56
C LEU A 131 -9.11 -6.65 -4.08
N TYR A 132 -7.88 -6.25 -3.74
CA TYR A 132 -7.43 -6.08 -2.36
C TYR A 132 -7.21 -4.62 -1.97
N VAL A 133 -7.50 -3.70 -2.90
CA VAL A 133 -7.35 -2.26 -2.74
C VAL A 133 -8.63 -1.55 -3.19
N SER A 134 -8.78 -0.29 -2.79
CA SER A 134 -9.91 0.57 -3.16
C SER A 134 -9.46 1.81 -3.92
N ALA A 135 -10.36 2.42 -4.71
CA ALA A 135 -10.09 3.71 -5.33
C ALA A 135 -9.76 4.78 -4.27
N GLY A 136 -8.74 5.60 -4.55
CA GLY A 136 -8.17 6.58 -3.62
C GLY A 136 -7.04 6.05 -2.74
N GLU A 137 -6.84 4.72 -2.67
CA GLU A 137 -5.75 4.14 -1.87
C GLU A 137 -4.38 4.42 -2.50
N SER A 138 -3.39 4.75 -1.67
CA SER A 138 -1.99 4.86 -2.09
C SER A 138 -1.24 3.56 -1.82
N VAL A 139 -0.61 3.03 -2.87
CA VAL A 139 0.11 1.75 -2.87
C VAL A 139 1.59 1.94 -3.17
N PHE A 140 2.42 1.01 -2.72
CA PHE A 140 3.85 0.99 -3.05
C PHE A 140 4.17 -0.09 -4.09
N GLN A 141 5.27 0.08 -4.83
CA GLN A 141 5.75 -0.93 -5.77
C GLN A 141 5.92 -2.30 -5.09
N GLY A 142 5.35 -3.35 -5.69
CA GLY A 142 5.40 -4.70 -5.16
C GLY A 142 4.32 -5.02 -4.13
N GLN A 143 3.49 -4.06 -3.72
CA GLN A 143 2.30 -4.31 -2.89
C GLN A 143 1.34 -5.22 -3.65
N THR A 144 0.81 -6.25 -3.00
CA THR A 144 -0.26 -7.09 -3.57
C THR A 144 -1.55 -6.27 -3.64
N ILE A 145 -2.13 -6.15 -4.83
CA ILE A 145 -3.30 -5.29 -5.10
C ILE A 145 -4.53 -6.07 -5.57
N ALA A 146 -4.33 -7.24 -6.15
CA ALA A 146 -5.39 -8.09 -6.68
C ALA A 146 -4.91 -9.53 -6.79
N ALA A 147 -5.78 -10.41 -7.28
CA ALA A 147 -5.44 -11.77 -7.63
C ALA A 147 -5.83 -12.08 -9.08
N VAL A 148 -4.99 -12.87 -9.76
CA VAL A 148 -5.23 -13.40 -11.10
C VAL A 148 -6.60 -14.06 -11.15
N GLY A 149 -7.32 -13.85 -12.24
CA GLY A 149 -8.64 -14.43 -12.45
C GLY A 149 -8.93 -14.65 -13.92
N ASN A 150 -10.21 -14.81 -14.21
CA ASN A 150 -10.73 -15.05 -15.55
C ASN A 150 -12.07 -14.30 -15.73
N THR A 151 -12.14 -13.06 -15.23
CA THR A 151 -13.38 -12.24 -15.30
C THR A 151 -13.38 -11.34 -16.53
N GLY A 152 -14.55 -10.86 -16.95
CA GLY A 152 -14.69 -10.07 -18.18
C GLY A 152 -14.50 -10.91 -19.44
N ASN A 153 -13.92 -10.30 -20.48
CA ASN A 153 -13.63 -10.97 -21.74
C ASN A 153 -12.25 -11.64 -21.70
N SER A 154 -12.21 -12.83 -21.12
CA SER A 154 -11.00 -13.62 -20.93
C SER A 154 -11.24 -15.08 -21.32
N THR A 155 -10.27 -15.70 -21.98
CA THR A 155 -10.35 -17.10 -22.46
C THR A 155 -9.75 -18.11 -21.48
N GLY A 156 -9.04 -17.65 -20.45
CA GLY A 156 -8.45 -18.48 -19.41
C GLY A 156 -7.76 -17.63 -18.34
N PRO A 157 -7.40 -18.19 -17.19
CA PRO A 157 -6.81 -17.40 -16.09
C PRO A 157 -5.50 -16.69 -16.46
N HIS A 158 -5.48 -15.36 -16.35
CA HIS A 158 -4.29 -14.52 -16.56
C HIS A 158 -4.42 -13.14 -15.91
N CYS A 159 -3.29 -12.44 -15.74
CA CYS A 159 -3.27 -11.00 -15.51
C CYS A 159 -3.06 -10.31 -16.86
N HIS A 160 -4.03 -9.51 -17.32
CA HIS A 160 -3.83 -8.58 -18.43
C HIS A 160 -3.26 -7.28 -17.89
N PHE A 161 -2.07 -6.89 -18.36
CA PHE A 161 -1.32 -5.76 -17.84
C PHE A 161 -1.02 -4.74 -18.92
N GLU A 162 -1.43 -3.49 -18.70
CA GLU A 162 -1.16 -2.39 -19.62
C GLU A 162 -0.36 -1.28 -18.94
N ILE A 163 0.44 -0.57 -19.74
CA ILE A 163 1.04 0.71 -19.38
C ILE A 163 0.43 1.78 -20.28
N ILE A 164 -0.02 2.87 -19.67
CA ILE A 164 -0.69 3.98 -20.34
C ILE A 164 0.11 5.24 -20.05
N VAL A 165 0.59 5.92 -21.09
CA VAL A 165 1.37 7.15 -20.99
C VAL A 165 0.63 8.27 -21.70
N ASN A 166 0.25 9.31 -20.96
CA ASN A 166 -0.52 10.44 -21.46
C ASN A 166 -1.79 10.03 -22.23
N GLY A 167 -2.47 8.99 -21.72
CA GLY A 167 -3.70 8.45 -22.32
C GLY A 167 -3.47 7.49 -23.50
N VAL A 168 -2.24 7.16 -23.84
CA VAL A 168 -1.90 6.23 -24.93
C VAL A 168 -1.39 4.90 -24.36
N HIS A 169 -1.99 3.79 -24.78
CA HIS A 169 -1.54 2.43 -24.42
C HIS A 169 -0.25 2.09 -25.17
N VAL A 170 0.82 1.83 -24.43
CA VAL A 170 2.15 1.56 -24.99
C VAL A 170 2.58 0.12 -24.71
N ASP A 171 3.56 -0.37 -25.46
CA ASP A 171 4.15 -1.69 -25.27
C ASP A 171 4.80 -1.79 -23.87
N PRO A 172 4.29 -2.65 -22.95
CA PRO A 172 4.85 -2.77 -21.61
C PRO A 172 6.29 -3.27 -21.57
N SER A 173 6.75 -3.98 -22.60
CA SER A 173 8.11 -4.52 -22.67
C SER A 173 9.20 -3.44 -22.80
N LEU A 174 8.82 -2.20 -23.07
CA LEU A 174 9.72 -1.05 -23.06
C LEU A 174 9.98 -0.49 -21.66
N TYR A 175 9.26 -0.97 -20.64
CA TYR A 175 9.27 -0.42 -19.28
C TYR A 175 9.54 -1.47 -18.19
N VAL A 176 9.26 -2.76 -18.45
CA VAL A 176 9.23 -3.87 -17.48
C VAL A 176 10.21 -4.99 -17.82
#